data_AF-A0A1F4HJI2-F1
#
_entry.id   AF-A0A1F4HJI2-F1
#
_cell.length_a   1.000
_cell.length_b   1.000
_cell.length_c   1.000
_cell.angle_alpha   90.00
_cell.angle_beta   90.00
_cell.angle_gamma   90.00
#
_symmetry.space_group_name_H-M   'P 1'
#
loop_
_entity.id
_entity.type
_entity.pdbx_description
1 polymer ?
#
loop_
_entity_poly.entity_id
_entity_poly.type
_entity_poly.pdbx_seq_one_letter_code
_entity_poly.pdbx_strand_id
1 'polypeptide(L)'
;MGSMAKDWTVQLSAVNFRCDVCKHAWEDEPDLIEEAPELAHHPYRYFGNCPACQAEHQPQAAWARALMKAHQNSTGPKTAEGLAKVGRNLEGHPNAEAVQRTRFNAMKHGMAAKTATYFPARPDKYSFCGACEVNRTWCGQQAACVKQTEIFMLHHAAFESRNPRVLAGIHADLQAGLTAMLQMLMQQVLGDGVVITQPRVELDREGNSQTLSYLAEDGIRKYIYDRQAHPALKAITDFVSRLGLSMGDLGMTVRAADPDEADAGGVLKLDAKTQETLSDFNTRMLGVMGGARDMLAAAQKATREDPVLVEHQAREGKS
;
A
#
# COMPACT_ATOMS: atom_id res chain seq x y z
N MET A 1 40.20 19.29 -12.02
CA MET A 1 40.75 17.92 -12.14
C MET A 1 39.57 16.98 -12.32
N GLY A 2 39.37 16.46 -13.52
CA GLY A 2 38.25 15.56 -13.80
C GLY A 2 38.38 14.31 -12.94
N SER A 3 37.38 14.02 -12.11
CA SER A 3 37.31 12.75 -11.39
C SER A 3 37.31 11.64 -12.42
N MET A 4 38.42 10.91 -12.56
CA MET A 4 38.40 9.66 -13.30
C MET A 4 37.26 8.81 -12.71
N ALA A 5 36.40 8.26 -13.58
CA ALA A 5 35.33 7.40 -13.15
C ALA A 5 35.93 6.28 -12.28
N LYS A 6 35.46 6.16 -11.03
CA LYS A 6 35.95 5.15 -10.09
C LYS A 6 35.80 3.78 -10.77
N ASP A 7 36.91 3.07 -10.95
CA ASP A 7 36.86 1.74 -11.54
C ASP A 7 36.36 0.78 -10.47
N TRP A 8 35.13 0.30 -10.64
CA TRP A 8 34.44 -0.57 -9.69
C TRP A 8 34.82 -2.05 -9.86
N THR A 9 35.78 -2.36 -10.73
CA THR A 9 36.32 -3.72 -10.89
C THR A 9 37.61 -3.93 -10.09
N VAL A 10 38.24 -2.84 -9.65
CA VAL A 10 39.49 -2.82 -8.88
C VAL A 10 39.17 -2.68 -7.39
N GLN A 11 40.13 -3.05 -6.53
CA GLN A 11 40.00 -2.87 -5.09
C GLN A 11 39.70 -1.41 -4.72
N LEU A 12 38.65 -1.21 -3.93
CA LEU A 12 38.20 0.10 -3.46
C LEU A 12 38.92 0.44 -2.16
N SER A 13 39.51 1.65 -2.10
CA SER A 13 40.22 2.16 -0.92
C SER A 13 39.30 2.65 0.20
N ALA A 14 38.02 2.91 -0.08
CA ALA A 14 37.04 3.35 0.90
C ALA A 14 35.68 2.74 0.58
N VAL A 15 35.04 2.17 1.61
CA VAL A 15 33.82 1.37 1.51
C VAL A 15 32.87 1.69 2.66
N ASN A 16 31.56 1.66 2.38
CA ASN A 16 30.52 1.85 3.38
C ASN A 16 30.19 0.54 4.11
N PHE A 17 30.35 0.55 5.42
CA PHE A 17 30.04 -0.55 6.33
C PHE A 17 28.77 -0.26 7.13
N ARG A 18 28.13 -1.34 7.62
CA ARG A 18 27.05 -1.25 8.59
C ARG A 18 27.19 -2.37 9.59
N CYS A 19 27.35 -2.04 10.86
CA CYS A 19 27.52 -3.03 11.91
C CYS A 19 26.20 -3.75 12.17
N ASP A 20 26.22 -5.07 12.26
CA ASP A 20 25.02 -5.85 12.55
C ASP A 20 24.61 -5.78 14.03
N VAL A 21 25.56 -5.50 14.93
CA VAL A 21 25.33 -5.41 16.38
C VAL A 21 24.72 -4.06 16.76
N CYS A 22 25.38 -2.95 16.42
CA CYS A 22 24.96 -1.60 16.85
C CYS A 22 24.21 -0.81 15.77
N LYS A 23 24.10 -1.35 14.55
CA LYS A 23 23.46 -0.71 13.38
C LYS A 23 24.10 0.61 12.92
N HIS A 24 25.24 1.00 13.49
CA HIS A 24 26.02 2.14 13.06
C HIS A 24 26.54 1.94 11.63
N ALA A 25 26.48 2.99 10.82
CA ALA A 25 26.98 2.99 9.45
C ALA A 25 28.13 4.00 9.35
N TRP A 26 29.23 3.59 8.72
CA TRP A 26 30.44 4.39 8.58
C TRP A 26 31.13 4.11 7.24
N GLU A 27 31.98 5.04 6.81
CA GLU A 27 32.82 4.91 5.63
C GLU A 27 34.27 4.84 6.11
N ASP A 28 35.00 3.78 5.73
CA ASP A 28 36.40 3.61 6.11
C ASP A 28 37.16 2.75 5.10
N GLU A 29 38.49 2.68 5.28
CA GLU A 29 39.34 1.71 4.60
C GLU A 29 39.04 0.28 5.12
N PRO A 30 38.91 -0.72 4.24
CA PRO A 30 38.64 -2.09 4.68
C PRO A 30 39.83 -2.68 5.46
N ASP A 31 39.58 -3.12 6.69
CA ASP A 31 40.58 -3.81 7.52
C ASP A 31 40.92 -5.20 6.96
N LEU A 32 39.94 -5.89 6.36
CA LEU A 32 40.11 -7.20 5.76
C LEU A 32 39.44 -7.25 4.38
N ILE A 33 40.21 -7.75 3.40
CA ILE A 33 39.77 -7.97 2.02
C ILE A 33 39.85 -9.47 1.73
N GLU A 34 38.73 -10.09 1.41
CA GLU A 34 38.68 -11.48 0.96
C GLU A 34 38.45 -11.53 -0.55
N GLU A 35 39.22 -12.37 -1.25
CA GLU A 35 38.98 -12.67 -2.66
C GLU A 35 37.79 -13.60 -2.80
N ALA A 36 36.79 -13.16 -3.55
CA ALA A 36 35.54 -13.88 -3.81
C ALA A 36 35.26 -13.90 -5.33
N PRO A 37 36.02 -14.69 -6.11
CA PRO A 37 35.92 -14.71 -7.58
C PRO A 37 34.54 -15.15 -8.10
N GLU A 38 33.75 -15.83 -7.27
CA GLU A 38 32.37 -16.23 -7.57
C GLU A 38 31.38 -15.05 -7.72
N LEU A 39 31.76 -13.85 -7.26
CA LEU A 39 30.93 -12.67 -7.41
C LEU A 39 31.14 -12.06 -8.80
N ALA A 40 30.20 -12.35 -9.71
CA ALA A 40 30.21 -11.89 -11.10
C ALA A 40 30.36 -10.37 -11.31
N HIS A 41 30.09 -9.55 -10.29
CA HIS A 41 30.16 -8.10 -10.37
C HIS A 41 31.43 -7.56 -9.70
N HIS A 42 31.74 -7.96 -8.47
CA HIS A 42 32.92 -7.46 -7.75
C HIS A 42 33.63 -8.60 -7.03
N PRO A 43 34.86 -8.97 -7.43
CA PRO A 43 35.53 -10.18 -6.95
C PRO A 43 36.17 -10.03 -5.55
N TYR A 44 35.84 -8.96 -4.82
CA TYR A 44 36.37 -8.70 -3.47
C TYR A 44 35.23 -8.50 -2.47
N ARG A 45 35.38 -9.09 -1.28
CA ARG A 45 34.55 -8.81 -0.11
C ARG A 45 35.33 -7.97 0.88
N TYR A 46 34.67 -6.99 1.45
CA TYR A 46 35.25 -6.04 2.39
C TYR A 46 34.64 -6.24 3.76
N PHE A 47 35.50 -6.24 4.77
CA PHE A 47 35.13 -6.24 6.17
C PHE A 47 35.86 -5.12 6.89
N GLY A 48 35.19 -4.53 7.88
CA GLY A 48 35.74 -3.47 8.71
C GLY A 48 35.33 -3.64 10.17
N ASN A 49 36.16 -3.17 11.07
CA ASN A 49 35.90 -3.17 12.49
C ASN A 49 35.02 -1.97 12.84
N CYS A 50 34.00 -2.18 13.68
CA CYS A 50 33.08 -1.10 14.00
C CYS A 50 33.72 -0.08 14.96
N PRO A 51 33.79 1.21 14.62
CA PRO A 51 34.38 2.23 15.50
C PRO A 51 33.56 2.50 16.77
N ALA A 52 32.26 2.15 16.76
CA ALA A 52 31.35 2.42 17.86
C ALA A 52 31.28 1.31 18.92
N CYS A 53 31.30 0.04 18.50
CA CYS A 53 31.17 -1.11 19.41
C CYS A 53 32.36 -2.06 19.38
N GLN A 54 33.39 -1.75 18.58
CA GLN A 54 34.60 -2.57 18.39
C GLN A 54 34.32 -4.00 17.94
N ALA A 55 33.12 -4.28 17.41
CA ALA A 55 32.81 -5.57 16.81
C ALA A 55 33.67 -5.75 15.57
N GLU A 56 34.43 -6.85 15.55
CA GLU A 56 35.35 -7.17 14.46
C GLU A 56 34.59 -7.68 13.22
N HIS A 57 35.23 -7.57 12.06
CA HIS A 57 34.81 -8.19 10.80
C HIS A 57 33.36 -7.93 10.39
N GLN A 58 32.88 -6.70 10.53
CA GLN A 58 31.54 -6.35 10.08
C GLN A 58 31.48 -6.30 8.55
N PRO A 59 30.45 -6.89 7.93
CA PRO A 59 30.34 -6.91 6.48
C PRO A 59 30.05 -5.51 5.92
N GLN A 60 30.44 -5.30 4.66
CA GLN A 60 29.99 -4.17 3.87
C GLN A 60 28.46 -4.03 3.90
N ALA A 61 27.97 -2.79 3.95
CA ALA A 61 26.54 -2.53 3.95
C ALA A 61 25.85 -3.07 2.68
N ALA A 62 24.72 -3.75 2.86
CA ALA A 62 23.99 -4.40 1.75
C ALA A 62 23.61 -3.43 0.61
N TRP A 63 23.26 -2.19 0.94
CA TRP A 63 22.95 -1.15 -0.04
C TRP A 63 24.19 -0.68 -0.82
N ALA A 64 25.35 -0.60 -0.18
CA ALA A 64 26.61 -0.25 -0.84
C ALA A 64 27.03 -1.32 -1.84
N ARG A 65 26.83 -2.60 -1.48
CA ARG A 65 27.02 -3.73 -2.38
C ARG A 65 26.06 -3.70 -3.58
N ALA A 66 24.79 -3.34 -3.34
CA ALA A 66 23.81 -3.18 -4.41
C ALA A 66 24.16 -2.01 -5.36
N LEU A 67 24.74 -0.93 -4.82
CA LEU A 67 25.20 0.22 -5.59
C LEU A 67 26.34 -0.17 -6.56
N MET A 68 27.28 -1.01 -6.14
CA MET A 68 28.36 -1.52 -7.02
C MET A 68 27.78 -2.28 -8.23
N LYS A 69 26.79 -3.15 -7.98
CA LYS A 69 26.07 -3.86 -9.04
C LYS A 69 25.34 -2.89 -9.98
N ALA A 70 24.74 -1.82 -9.44
CA ALA A 70 24.05 -0.81 -10.24
C ALA A 70 25.01 0.03 -11.10
N HIS A 71 26.20 0.36 -10.58
CA HIS A 71 27.19 1.14 -11.31
C HIS A 71 27.75 0.39 -12.53
N GLN A 72 28.02 -0.91 -12.41
CA GLN A 72 28.53 -1.70 -13.53
C GLN A 72 27.50 -1.91 -14.64
N ASN A 73 26.21 -2.03 -14.27
CA ASN A 73 25.10 -2.18 -15.22
C ASN A 73 24.47 -0.84 -15.64
N SER A 74 25.08 0.30 -15.31
CA SER A 74 24.55 1.60 -15.70
C SER A 74 24.65 1.77 -17.22
N THR A 75 23.50 1.72 -17.89
CA THR A 75 23.34 1.92 -19.34
C THR A 75 23.23 3.40 -19.74
N GLY A 76 23.57 4.32 -18.83
CA GLY A 76 23.53 5.75 -19.10
C GLY A 76 24.62 6.22 -20.08
N PRO A 77 24.43 7.38 -20.74
CA PRO A 77 25.43 7.92 -21.66
C PRO A 77 26.71 8.31 -20.92
N LYS A 78 27.85 7.78 -21.37
CA LYS A 78 29.18 8.01 -20.77
C LYS A 78 29.98 9.15 -21.41
N THR A 79 29.55 9.64 -22.58
CA THR A 79 30.25 10.71 -23.31
C THR A 79 29.83 12.08 -22.81
N ALA A 80 30.76 13.04 -22.82
CA ALA A 80 30.47 14.43 -22.43
C ALA A 80 29.32 15.03 -23.24
N GLU A 81 29.23 14.72 -24.53
CA GLU A 81 28.11 15.12 -25.40
C GLU A 81 26.79 14.45 -25.02
N GLY A 82 26.82 13.17 -24.62
CA GLY A 82 25.65 12.44 -24.15
C GLY A 82 25.15 12.94 -22.80
N LEU A 83 26.06 13.27 -21.89
CA LEU A 83 25.77 13.90 -20.61
C LEU A 83 25.19 15.30 -20.80
N ALA A 84 25.72 16.09 -21.73
CA ALA A 84 25.18 17.42 -22.06
C ALA A 84 23.78 17.33 -22.70
N LYS A 85 23.49 16.30 -23.51
CA LYS A 85 22.15 16.05 -24.04
C LYS A 85 21.16 15.65 -22.94
N VAL A 86 21.56 14.81 -21.99
CA VAL A 86 20.74 14.47 -20.82
C VAL A 86 20.55 15.67 -19.90
N GLY A 87 21.60 16.48 -19.68
CA GLY A 87 21.54 17.71 -18.91
C GLY A 87 20.55 18.73 -19.50
N ARG A 88 20.59 18.95 -20.82
CA ARG A 88 19.59 19.79 -21.51
C ARG A 88 18.17 19.22 -21.44
N ASN A 89 18.02 17.89 -21.38
CA ASN A 89 16.71 17.26 -21.17
C ASN A 89 16.21 17.40 -19.73
N LEU A 90 17.09 17.63 -18.75
CA LEU A 90 16.77 17.83 -17.33
C LEU A 90 16.54 19.31 -17.00
N GLU A 91 17.10 20.24 -17.79
CA GLU A 91 16.81 21.67 -17.68
C GLU A 91 15.32 21.93 -17.96
N GLY A 92 14.58 22.30 -16.92
CA GLY A 92 13.13 22.45 -16.98
C GLY A 92 12.33 21.21 -16.58
N HIS A 93 12.97 20.17 -16.02
CA HIS A 93 12.29 19.08 -15.33
C HIS A 93 12.48 19.16 -13.81
N PRO A 94 11.41 19.00 -13.01
CA PRO A 94 10.05 18.64 -13.40
C PRO A 94 9.22 19.90 -13.78
N ASN A 95 8.88 20.06 -15.05
CA ASN A 95 7.81 21.00 -15.46
C ASN A 95 6.45 20.34 -15.20
N ALA A 96 5.38 21.14 -15.10
CA ALA A 96 4.05 20.65 -14.78
C ALA A 96 3.59 19.50 -15.71
N GLU A 97 4.00 19.53 -16.99
CA GLU A 97 3.72 18.47 -17.96
C GLU A 97 4.50 17.17 -17.70
N ALA A 98 5.78 17.24 -17.30
CA ALA A 98 6.57 16.06 -16.96
C ALA A 98 6.20 15.47 -15.60
N VAL A 99 5.76 16.28 -14.64
CA VAL A 99 5.12 15.81 -13.41
C VAL A 99 3.81 15.10 -13.74
N GLN A 100 3.04 15.60 -14.70
CA GLN A 100 1.87 14.89 -15.20
C GLN A 100 2.24 13.59 -15.90
N ARG A 101 3.25 13.54 -16.78
CA ARG A 101 3.68 12.30 -17.46
C ARG A 101 4.28 11.25 -16.52
N THR A 102 5.04 11.66 -15.51
CA THR A 102 5.53 10.75 -14.46
C THR A 102 4.38 10.24 -13.58
N ARG A 103 3.38 11.08 -13.30
CA ARG A 103 2.08 10.63 -12.75
C ARG A 103 1.41 9.62 -13.69
N PHE A 104 1.33 9.85 -15.00
CA PHE A 104 0.77 8.89 -15.96
C PHE A 104 1.53 7.56 -16.02
N ASN A 105 2.86 7.55 -15.90
CA ASN A 105 3.63 6.31 -15.81
C ASN A 105 3.40 5.57 -14.49
N ALA A 106 3.17 6.28 -13.38
CA ALA A 106 2.69 5.67 -12.14
C ALA A 106 1.27 5.08 -12.29
N MET A 107 0.48 5.55 -13.26
CA MET A 107 -0.88 5.07 -13.51
C MET A 107 -0.99 3.77 -14.31
N LYS A 108 0.11 3.15 -14.75
CA LYS A 108 0.09 1.72 -15.12
C LYS A 108 -0.14 0.81 -13.91
N HIS A 109 -0.01 1.35 -12.69
CA HIS A 109 -0.21 0.62 -11.43
C HIS A 109 -1.11 1.37 -10.42
N GLY A 110 -1.87 2.40 -10.83
CA GLY A 110 -2.78 3.12 -9.94
C GLY A 110 -3.65 4.22 -10.57
N MET A 111 -4.86 4.38 -10.02
CA MET A 111 -5.82 5.51 -10.08
C MET A 111 -6.27 6.20 -11.39
N ALA A 112 -5.56 6.15 -12.53
CA ALA A 112 -6.16 6.47 -13.84
C ALA A 112 -5.71 5.53 -14.96
N ALA A 113 -5.50 4.26 -14.61
CA ALA A 113 -5.69 3.22 -15.60
C ALA A 113 -7.13 3.34 -16.13
N LYS A 114 -7.30 3.59 -17.43
CA LYS A 114 -8.59 3.33 -18.08
C LYS A 114 -8.85 1.84 -17.97
N THR A 115 -9.53 1.44 -16.90
CA THR A 115 -10.11 0.12 -16.72
C THR A 115 -11.03 -0.17 -17.90
N ALA A 116 -11.13 -1.45 -18.25
CA ALA A 116 -11.83 -1.93 -19.44
C ALA A 116 -13.12 -1.15 -19.70
N THR A 117 -13.23 -0.55 -20.88
CA THR A 117 -14.38 0.28 -21.27
C THR A 117 -15.70 -0.47 -21.13
N TYR A 118 -15.68 -1.80 -21.26
CA TYR A 118 -16.84 -2.66 -21.04
C TYR A 118 -16.40 -4.05 -20.55
N PHE A 119 -17.13 -4.62 -19.59
CA PHE A 119 -17.01 -6.05 -19.26
C PHE A 119 -17.70 -6.86 -20.36
N PRO A 120 -17.01 -7.79 -21.06
CA PRO A 120 -17.60 -8.50 -22.18
C PRO A 120 -18.80 -9.34 -21.73
N ALA A 121 -19.87 -9.37 -22.51
CA ALA A 121 -21.00 -10.24 -22.19
C ALA A 121 -20.62 -11.70 -22.48
N ARG A 122 -20.32 -12.44 -21.41
CA ARG A 122 -19.97 -13.87 -21.47
C ARG A 122 -20.91 -14.65 -20.55
N PRO A 123 -22.01 -15.21 -21.10
CA PRO A 123 -22.92 -16.04 -20.32
C PRO A 123 -22.16 -17.18 -19.63
N ASP A 124 -22.49 -17.43 -18.35
CA ASP A 124 -21.94 -18.51 -17.53
C ASP A 124 -20.42 -18.45 -17.25
N LYS A 125 -19.73 -17.36 -17.60
CA LYS A 125 -18.30 -17.20 -17.32
C LYS A 125 -18.00 -16.40 -16.06
N TYR A 126 -18.96 -15.62 -15.58
CA TYR A 126 -18.83 -14.92 -14.30
C TYR A 126 -19.47 -15.73 -13.18
N SER A 127 -18.89 -15.66 -11.97
CA SER A 127 -19.37 -16.37 -10.79
C SER A 127 -20.83 -16.05 -10.44
N PHE A 128 -21.29 -14.84 -10.72
CA PHE A 128 -22.68 -14.42 -10.47
C PHE A 128 -23.67 -14.81 -11.59
N CYS A 129 -23.21 -15.35 -12.73
CA CYS A 129 -24.10 -15.72 -13.84
C CYS A 129 -25.16 -16.76 -13.43
N GLY A 130 -24.84 -17.64 -12.48
CA GLY A 130 -25.76 -18.68 -12.01
C GLY A 130 -27.01 -18.12 -11.30
N ALA A 131 -26.90 -16.96 -10.66
CA ALA A 131 -27.99 -16.28 -9.95
C ALA A 131 -28.51 -15.04 -10.70
N CYS A 132 -28.05 -14.84 -11.95
CA CYS A 132 -28.38 -13.65 -12.72
C CYS A 132 -29.77 -13.79 -13.35
N GLU A 133 -30.66 -12.83 -13.09
CA GLU A 133 -32.02 -12.77 -13.65
C GLU A 133 -32.05 -12.40 -15.14
N VAL A 134 -30.91 -11.96 -15.69
CA VAL A 134 -30.80 -11.57 -17.10
C VAL A 134 -30.87 -12.80 -18.00
N ASN A 135 -31.79 -12.77 -18.98
CA ASN A 135 -31.93 -13.87 -19.94
C ASN A 135 -30.59 -14.15 -20.66
N ARG A 136 -30.16 -15.42 -20.67
CA ARG A 136 -28.86 -15.85 -21.23
C ARG A 136 -28.73 -15.53 -22.72
N THR A 137 -29.80 -15.69 -23.50
CA THR A 137 -29.76 -15.40 -24.95
C THR A 137 -29.63 -13.91 -25.21
N TRP A 138 -30.32 -13.10 -24.42
CA TRP A 138 -30.19 -11.64 -24.47
C TRP A 138 -28.82 -11.17 -24.01
N CYS A 139 -28.29 -11.74 -22.91
CA CYS A 139 -26.96 -11.43 -22.39
C CYS A 139 -25.86 -11.65 -23.46
N GLY A 140 -25.88 -12.79 -24.16
CA GLY A 140 -24.90 -13.08 -25.21
C GLY A 140 -24.95 -12.16 -26.44
N GLN A 141 -26.06 -11.43 -26.64
CA GLN A 141 -26.22 -10.47 -27.73
C GLN A 141 -25.73 -9.06 -27.37
N GLN A 142 -25.56 -8.76 -26.08
CA GLN A 142 -25.11 -7.44 -25.64
C GLN A 142 -23.59 -7.28 -25.81
N ALA A 143 -23.15 -6.06 -26.10
CA ALA A 143 -21.72 -5.75 -26.16
C ALA A 143 -21.04 -5.84 -24.77
N ALA A 144 -21.83 -5.70 -23.69
CA ALA A 144 -21.33 -5.68 -22.33
C ALA A 144 -22.25 -6.40 -21.34
N CYS A 145 -21.67 -6.90 -20.26
CA CYS A 145 -22.42 -7.47 -19.15
C CYS A 145 -23.05 -6.35 -18.31
N VAL A 146 -24.39 -6.21 -18.41
CA VAL A 146 -25.17 -5.15 -17.77
C VAL A 146 -24.90 -5.01 -16.27
N LYS A 147 -24.82 -6.13 -15.53
CA LYS A 147 -24.64 -6.12 -14.08
C LYS A 147 -23.24 -5.71 -13.64
N GLN A 148 -22.20 -6.12 -14.35
CA GLN A 148 -20.84 -5.70 -14.05
C GLN A 148 -20.60 -4.26 -14.47
N THR A 149 -21.20 -3.82 -15.59
CA THR A 149 -21.16 -2.42 -15.98
C THR A 149 -21.91 -1.53 -14.99
N GLU A 150 -23.04 -1.97 -14.44
CA GLU A 150 -23.78 -1.23 -13.40
C GLU A 150 -22.92 -1.00 -12.15
N ILE A 151 -22.32 -2.07 -11.60
CA ILE A 151 -21.42 -1.98 -10.44
C ILE A 151 -20.22 -1.06 -10.73
N PHE A 152 -19.61 -1.22 -11.90
CA PHE A 152 -18.47 -0.40 -12.31
C PHE A 152 -18.83 1.08 -12.45
N MET A 153 -19.97 1.39 -13.07
CA MET A 153 -20.45 2.76 -13.24
C MET A 153 -20.80 3.40 -11.89
N LEU A 154 -21.33 2.64 -10.93
CA LEU A 154 -21.57 3.14 -9.56
C LEU A 154 -20.26 3.51 -8.86
N HIS A 155 -19.23 2.67 -8.98
CA HIS A 155 -17.89 3.02 -8.49
C HIS A 155 -17.30 4.23 -9.20
N HIS A 156 -17.38 4.30 -10.53
CA HIS A 156 -16.89 5.44 -11.30
C HIS A 156 -17.61 6.73 -10.91
N ALA A 157 -18.94 6.71 -10.80
CA ALA A 157 -19.75 7.85 -10.41
C ALA A 157 -19.43 8.31 -8.98
N ALA A 158 -19.18 7.38 -8.05
CA ALA A 158 -18.77 7.73 -6.69
C ALA A 158 -17.41 8.44 -6.65
N PHE A 159 -16.46 8.00 -7.48
CA PHE A 159 -15.15 8.64 -7.60
C PHE A 159 -15.24 10.02 -8.28
N GLU A 160 -16.02 10.13 -9.35
CA GLU A 160 -16.20 11.38 -10.09
C GLU A 160 -16.94 12.45 -9.26
N SER A 161 -17.99 12.04 -8.55
CA SER A 161 -18.74 12.91 -7.65
C SER A 161 -18.03 13.20 -6.32
N ARG A 162 -16.89 12.55 -6.05
CA ARG A 162 -16.16 12.58 -4.76
C ARG A 162 -17.05 12.31 -3.54
N ASN A 163 -18.15 11.58 -3.73
CA ASN A 163 -19.10 11.28 -2.67
C ASN A 163 -19.10 9.78 -2.38
N PRO A 164 -18.43 9.32 -1.31
CA PRO A 164 -18.34 7.90 -0.97
C PRO A 164 -19.67 7.31 -0.50
N ARG A 165 -20.68 8.14 -0.16
CA ARG A 165 -21.99 7.66 0.33
C ARG A 165 -22.76 6.86 -0.71
N VAL A 166 -22.50 7.09 -2.00
CA VAL A 166 -23.12 6.33 -3.10
C VAL A 166 -22.74 4.84 -3.04
N LEU A 167 -21.59 4.52 -2.44
CA LEU A 167 -21.10 3.15 -2.27
C LEU A 167 -21.48 2.52 -0.94
N ALA A 168 -22.16 3.25 -0.04
CA ALA A 168 -22.48 2.75 1.29
C ALA A 168 -23.32 1.47 1.25
N GLY A 169 -24.29 1.38 0.32
CA GLY A 169 -25.08 0.15 0.14
C GLY A 169 -24.22 -1.03 -0.32
N ILE A 170 -23.38 -0.85 -1.34
CA ILE A 170 -22.49 -1.91 -1.85
C ILE A 170 -21.51 -2.37 -0.77
N HIS A 171 -20.94 -1.43 0.00
CA HIS A 171 -20.03 -1.76 1.08
C HIS A 171 -20.73 -2.43 2.26
N ALA A 172 -21.98 -2.04 2.57
CA ALA A 172 -22.79 -2.72 3.58
C ALA A 172 -23.10 -4.16 3.16
N ASP A 173 -23.49 -4.39 1.90
CA ASP A 173 -23.76 -5.73 1.37
C ASP A 173 -22.50 -6.59 1.35
N LEU A 174 -21.36 -6.03 0.97
CA LEU A 174 -20.07 -6.71 1.01
C LEU A 174 -19.69 -7.10 2.43
N GLN A 175 -19.81 -6.17 3.38
CA GLN A 175 -19.51 -6.41 4.78
C GLN A 175 -20.44 -7.48 5.37
N ALA A 176 -21.74 -7.40 5.08
CA ALA A 176 -22.71 -8.40 5.48
C ALA A 176 -22.35 -9.79 4.93
N GLY A 177 -22.02 -9.88 3.64
CA GLY A 177 -21.57 -11.13 3.01
C GLY A 177 -20.30 -11.71 3.64
N LEU A 178 -19.30 -10.87 3.93
CA LEU A 178 -18.06 -11.29 4.61
C LEU A 178 -18.36 -11.79 6.03
N THR A 179 -19.24 -11.12 6.77
CA THR A 179 -19.64 -11.55 8.12
C THR A 179 -20.46 -12.84 8.10
N ALA A 180 -21.35 -13.03 7.11
CA ALA A 180 -22.11 -14.27 6.95
C ALA A 180 -21.18 -15.45 6.62
N MET A 181 -20.20 -15.24 5.75
CA MET A 181 -19.18 -16.25 5.45
C MET A 181 -18.36 -16.62 6.70
N LEU A 182 -17.98 -15.63 7.51
CA LEU A 182 -17.29 -15.86 8.78
C LEU A 182 -18.15 -16.70 9.74
N GLN A 183 -19.45 -16.39 9.84
CA GLN A 183 -20.38 -17.16 10.66
C GLN A 183 -20.49 -18.62 10.18
N MET A 184 -20.57 -18.85 8.86
CA MET A 184 -20.60 -20.21 8.30
C MET A 184 -19.31 -20.98 8.60
N LEU A 185 -18.14 -20.34 8.48
CA LEU A 185 -16.86 -20.94 8.85
C LEU A 185 -16.81 -21.32 10.33
N MET A 186 -17.31 -20.44 11.21
CA MET A 186 -17.39 -20.72 12.65
C MET A 186 -18.34 -21.90 12.95
N GLN A 187 -19.49 -21.97 12.27
CA GLN A 187 -20.43 -23.08 12.42
C GLN A 187 -19.82 -24.42 11.99
N GLN A 188 -19.06 -24.43 10.89
CA GLN A 188 -18.37 -25.63 10.45
C GLN A 188 -17.32 -26.10 11.45
N VAL A 189 -16.49 -25.17 11.98
CA VAL A 189 -15.49 -25.50 13.01
C VAL A 189 -16.14 -26.01 14.31
N LEU A 190 -17.29 -25.46 14.69
CA LEU A 190 -18.05 -25.96 15.84
C LEU A 190 -18.62 -27.37 15.59
N GLY A 191 -19.01 -27.68 14.35
CA GLY A 191 -19.48 -29.01 13.96
C GLY A 191 -18.38 -30.07 13.93
N ASP A 192 -17.21 -29.74 13.38
CA ASP A 192 -16.05 -30.64 13.30
C ASP A 192 -15.33 -30.79 14.65
N GLY A 193 -15.53 -29.83 15.55
CA GLY A 193 -14.85 -29.74 16.85
C GLY A 193 -13.56 -28.92 16.79
N VAL A 194 -13.20 -28.32 17.94
CA VAL A 194 -12.04 -27.43 18.08
C VAL A 194 -10.70 -28.18 17.89
N VAL A 195 -10.71 -29.50 18.12
CA VAL A 195 -9.53 -30.36 18.06
C VAL A 195 -9.75 -31.43 17.01
N ILE A 196 -8.85 -31.48 16.02
CA ILE A 196 -8.80 -32.59 15.07
C ILE A 196 -7.89 -33.66 15.65
N THR A 197 -8.43 -34.87 15.81
CA THR A 197 -7.65 -36.05 16.22
C THR A 197 -7.20 -36.83 15.00
N GLN A 198 -5.89 -36.93 14.78
CA GLN A 198 -5.31 -37.74 13.69
C GLN A 198 -4.45 -38.86 14.29
N PRO A 199 -4.54 -40.10 13.79
CA PRO A 199 -3.63 -41.16 14.24
C PRO A 199 -2.20 -40.81 13.82
N ARG A 200 -1.26 -40.93 14.74
CA ARG A 200 0.15 -40.63 14.47
C ARG A 200 0.72 -41.69 13.53
N VAL A 201 1.28 -41.22 12.42
CA VAL A 201 1.86 -42.07 11.38
C VAL A 201 3.36 -41.85 11.37
N GLU A 202 4.14 -42.92 11.48
CA GLU A 202 5.59 -42.90 11.28
C GLU A 202 5.93 -43.64 9.98
N LEU A 203 6.98 -43.16 9.30
CA LEU A 203 7.50 -43.78 8.10
C LEU A 203 8.51 -44.84 8.52
N ASP A 204 8.28 -46.09 8.12
CA ASP A 204 9.23 -47.17 8.32
C ASP A 204 10.50 -46.96 7.46
N ARG A 205 11.57 -47.70 7.74
CA ARG A 205 12.84 -47.66 6.99
C ARG A 205 12.68 -47.92 5.49
N GLU A 206 11.57 -48.54 5.08
CA GLU A 206 11.21 -48.86 3.71
C GLU A 206 10.26 -47.81 3.07
N GLY A 207 9.96 -46.72 3.78
CA GLY A 207 9.14 -45.61 3.29
C GLY A 207 7.62 -45.82 3.38
N ASN A 208 7.17 -46.92 4.01
CA ASN A 208 5.75 -47.21 4.21
C ASN A 208 5.23 -46.54 5.49
N SER A 209 4.05 -45.92 5.41
CA SER A 209 3.38 -45.28 6.55
C SER A 209 2.71 -46.31 7.46
N GLN A 210 3.21 -46.45 8.70
CA GLN A 210 2.56 -47.26 9.74
C GLN A 210 1.92 -46.37 10.80
N THR A 211 0.68 -46.68 11.18
CA THR A 211 -0.01 -46.02 12.30
C THR A 211 0.48 -46.60 13.62
N LEU A 212 0.90 -45.75 14.55
CA LEU A 212 1.38 -46.19 15.85
C LEU A 212 0.20 -46.72 16.68
N SER A 213 0.23 -48.02 16.99
CA SER A 213 -0.73 -48.67 17.87
C SER A 213 -0.04 -49.28 19.08
N TYR A 214 -0.66 -49.17 20.26
CA TYR A 214 -0.23 -49.87 21.46
C TYR A 214 -1.30 -50.88 21.89
N LEU A 215 -0.87 -52.01 22.47
CA LEU A 215 -1.75 -52.96 23.12
C LEU A 215 -2.00 -52.49 24.55
N ALA A 216 -3.26 -52.17 24.87
CA ALA A 216 -3.67 -51.91 26.24
C ALA A 216 -3.78 -53.24 27.03
N GLU A 217 -3.79 -53.16 28.37
CA GLU A 217 -3.89 -54.33 29.27
C GLU A 217 -5.13 -55.20 29.02
N ASP A 218 -6.18 -54.64 28.39
CA ASP A 218 -7.41 -55.34 28.01
C ASP A 218 -7.32 -56.11 26.68
N GLY A 219 -6.14 -56.20 26.05
CA GLY A 219 -5.92 -56.92 24.79
C GLY A 219 -6.42 -56.20 23.53
N ILE A 220 -6.95 -54.98 23.66
CA ILE A 220 -7.44 -54.18 22.53
C ILE A 220 -6.33 -53.25 22.03
N ARG A 221 -6.05 -53.31 20.71
CA ARG A 221 -5.12 -52.39 20.03
C ARG A 221 -5.74 -51.00 19.96
N LYS A 222 -5.09 -50.01 20.59
CA LYS A 222 -5.48 -48.60 20.55
C LYS A 222 -4.45 -47.80 19.76
N TYR A 223 -4.92 -46.80 19.01
CA TYR A 223 -4.05 -45.91 18.24
C TYR A 223 -3.56 -44.74 19.09
N ILE A 224 -2.33 -44.29 18.83
CA ILE A 224 -1.83 -43.04 19.38
C ILE A 224 -2.33 -41.91 18.50
N TYR A 225 -3.12 -41.00 19.08
CA TYR A 225 -3.68 -39.85 18.38
C TYR A 225 -2.85 -38.60 18.66
N ASP A 226 -2.48 -37.86 17.61
CA ASP A 226 -2.07 -36.47 17.72
C ASP A 226 -3.32 -35.58 17.78
N ARG A 227 -3.26 -34.53 18.60
CA ARG A 227 -4.35 -33.59 18.83
C ARG A 227 -3.89 -32.20 18.41
N GLN A 228 -4.40 -31.74 17.27
CA GLN A 228 -4.06 -30.43 16.76
C GLN A 228 -5.28 -29.51 16.79
N ALA A 229 -5.05 -28.22 17.02
CA ALA A 229 -6.10 -27.22 16.91
C ALA A 229 -6.59 -27.15 15.46
N HIS A 230 -7.89 -26.93 15.26
CA HIS A 230 -8.47 -26.81 13.94
C HIS A 230 -7.77 -25.68 13.14
N PRO A 231 -7.15 -25.96 11.97
CA PRO A 231 -6.32 -24.99 11.26
C PRO A 231 -7.09 -23.74 10.82
N ALA A 232 -8.42 -23.86 10.60
CA ALA A 232 -9.28 -22.74 10.29
C ALA A 232 -9.40 -21.70 11.43
N LEU A 233 -9.11 -22.04 12.69
CA LEU A 233 -9.17 -21.06 13.79
C LEU A 233 -8.18 -19.91 13.60
N LYS A 234 -6.98 -20.21 13.09
CA LYS A 234 -5.98 -19.19 12.77
C LYS A 234 -6.46 -18.28 11.65
N ALA A 235 -7.00 -18.86 10.57
CA ALA A 235 -7.53 -18.10 9.44
C ALA A 235 -8.71 -17.21 9.85
N ILE A 236 -9.60 -17.70 10.72
CA ILE A 236 -10.72 -16.94 11.29
C ILE A 236 -10.18 -15.77 12.13
N THR A 237 -9.17 -16.02 12.97
CA THR A 237 -8.58 -14.98 13.84
C THR A 237 -7.90 -13.89 13.02
N ASP A 238 -7.14 -14.27 11.99
CA ASP A 238 -6.48 -13.34 11.06
C ASP A 238 -7.52 -12.53 10.27
N PHE A 239 -8.62 -13.15 9.87
CA PHE A 239 -9.69 -12.50 9.12
C PHE A 239 -10.48 -11.50 9.99
N VAL A 240 -10.84 -11.87 11.22
CA VAL A 240 -11.47 -10.98 12.21
C VAL A 240 -10.57 -9.77 12.50
N SER A 241 -9.27 -10.02 12.69
CA SER A 241 -8.29 -8.96 12.96
C SER A 241 -8.14 -8.00 11.78
N ARG A 242 -8.11 -8.52 10.54
CA ARG A 242 -7.97 -7.71 9.31
C ARG A 242 -9.23 -6.94 8.93
N LEU A 243 -10.40 -7.48 9.24
CA LEU A 243 -11.66 -6.78 9.02
C LEU A 243 -11.91 -5.67 10.04
N GLY A 244 -11.02 -5.48 11.03
CA GLY A 244 -11.21 -4.46 12.06
C GLY A 244 -12.44 -4.72 12.92
N LEU A 245 -12.97 -5.96 12.91
CA LEU A 245 -14.11 -6.38 13.72
C LEU A 245 -13.68 -6.52 15.17
N SER A 246 -13.22 -5.43 15.78
CA SER A 246 -13.25 -5.31 17.22
C SER A 246 -14.72 -5.30 17.65
N MET A 247 -15.05 -5.86 18.81
CA MET A 247 -16.40 -5.86 19.38
C MET A 247 -17.03 -4.45 19.45
N GLY A 248 -16.22 -3.39 19.39
CA GLY A 248 -16.68 -2.00 19.31
C GLY A 248 -17.26 -1.59 17.95
N ASP A 249 -16.73 -2.10 16.83
CA ASP A 249 -17.16 -1.72 15.47
C ASP A 249 -18.38 -2.49 14.98
N LEU A 250 -18.70 -3.62 15.61
CA LEU A 250 -19.92 -4.39 15.31
C LEU A 250 -21.19 -3.81 15.96
N GLY A 251 -21.10 -2.68 16.67
CA GLY A 251 -22.23 -2.09 17.39
C GLY A 251 -22.85 -3.00 18.45
N MET A 252 -22.19 -4.13 18.76
CA MET A 252 -22.66 -5.18 19.67
C MET A 252 -22.20 -4.96 21.12
N THR A 253 -21.53 -3.84 21.39
CA THR A 253 -21.40 -3.33 22.76
C THR A 253 -22.45 -2.26 22.96
N VAL A 254 -23.19 -2.37 24.07
CA VAL A 254 -24.27 -1.46 24.50
C VAL A 254 -23.85 0.03 24.46
N ARG A 255 -22.54 0.32 24.45
CA ARG A 255 -21.94 1.65 24.31
C ARG A 255 -22.29 2.42 23.03
N ALA A 256 -22.61 1.76 21.92
CA ALA A 256 -22.88 2.48 20.66
C ALA A 256 -24.36 2.93 20.51
N ALA A 257 -25.25 2.48 21.40
CA ALA A 257 -26.69 2.71 21.27
C ALA A 257 -27.23 3.86 22.14
N ASP A 258 -26.45 4.42 23.06
CA ASP A 258 -26.87 5.53 23.91
C ASP A 258 -26.36 6.89 23.37
N PRO A 259 -27.24 7.80 22.93
CA PRO A 259 -26.85 9.15 22.52
C PRO A 259 -26.48 10.09 23.70
N ASP A 260 -26.50 9.61 24.95
CA ASP A 260 -26.33 10.43 26.16
C ASP A 260 -24.91 10.40 26.77
N GLU A 261 -23.92 9.76 26.13
CA GLU A 261 -22.56 9.62 26.69
C GLU A 261 -21.61 10.80 26.36
N ALA A 262 -22.11 12.05 26.45
CA ALA A 262 -21.24 13.24 26.48
C ALA A 262 -20.53 13.41 27.85
N ASP A 263 -20.91 12.63 28.88
CA ASP A 263 -20.47 12.80 30.27
C ASP A 263 -19.61 11.66 30.87
N ALA A 264 -19.32 10.56 30.15
CA ALA A 264 -18.50 9.49 30.71
C ALA A 264 -17.01 9.61 30.32
N GLY A 265 -16.16 9.90 31.33
CA GLY A 265 -14.74 10.18 31.19
C GLY A 265 -13.92 9.04 30.58
N GLY A 266 -13.08 9.37 29.61
CA GLY A 266 -12.15 8.44 28.98
C GLY A 266 -11.35 8.98 27.79
N VAL A 267 -11.61 10.21 27.35
CA VAL A 267 -10.80 10.89 26.33
C VAL A 267 -10.10 12.09 26.98
N LEU A 268 -8.83 12.32 26.65
CA LEU A 268 -8.09 13.52 27.06
C LEU A 268 -8.92 14.76 26.70
N LYS A 269 -9.53 15.39 27.71
CA LYS A 269 -10.18 16.69 27.59
C LYS A 269 -9.06 17.69 27.30
N LEU A 270 -8.90 18.08 26.04
CA LEU A 270 -8.25 19.35 25.72
C LEU A 270 -9.01 20.43 26.48
N ASP A 271 -8.29 21.23 27.27
CA ASP A 271 -8.86 22.29 28.10
C ASP A 271 -9.88 23.13 27.30
N ALA A 272 -10.97 23.53 27.93
CA ALA A 272 -11.99 24.41 27.31
C ALA A 272 -11.42 25.77 26.85
N LYS A 273 -10.17 26.10 27.22
CA LYS A 273 -9.41 27.25 26.70
C LYS A 273 -8.75 27.01 25.34
N THR A 274 -8.49 25.76 24.94
CA THR A 274 -7.87 25.39 23.66
C THR A 274 -8.88 24.89 22.62
N GLN A 275 -10.11 24.57 23.01
CA GLN A 275 -11.22 24.45 22.07
C GLN A 275 -11.68 25.86 21.64
N GLU A 276 -11.25 26.26 20.46
CA GLU A 276 -11.77 27.46 19.81
C GLU A 276 -13.29 27.30 19.65
N THR A 277 -14.07 28.21 20.24
CA THR A 277 -15.52 28.14 20.13
C THR A 277 -15.91 28.33 18.66
N LEU A 278 -16.97 27.65 18.20
CA LEU A 278 -17.45 27.76 16.82
C LEU A 278 -17.73 29.22 16.41
N SER A 279 -18.08 30.09 17.36
CA SER A 279 -18.21 31.53 17.16
C SER A 279 -16.89 32.23 16.85
N ASP A 280 -15.80 31.86 17.52
CA ASP A 280 -14.48 32.46 17.30
C ASP A 280 -13.89 32.00 15.96
N PHE A 281 -14.09 30.72 15.60
CA PHE A 281 -13.75 30.21 14.29
C PHE A 281 -14.51 30.94 13.17
N ASN A 282 -15.83 31.12 13.33
CA ASN A 282 -16.65 31.86 12.37
C ASN A 282 -16.21 33.32 12.24
N THR A 283 -15.85 33.97 13.35
CA THR A 283 -15.40 35.37 13.34
C THR A 283 -14.06 35.51 12.61
N ARG A 284 -13.13 34.57 12.80
CA ARG A 284 -11.86 34.55 12.08
C ARG A 284 -12.04 34.21 10.60
N MET A 285 -12.94 33.28 10.26
CA MET A 285 -13.29 32.95 8.88
C MET A 285 -13.92 34.16 8.16
N LEU A 286 -14.79 34.90 8.83
CA LEU A 286 -15.35 36.16 8.33
C LEU A 286 -14.29 37.24 8.15
N GLY A 287 -13.32 37.33 9.07
CA GLY A 287 -12.17 38.23 8.94
C GLY A 287 -11.28 37.91 7.73
N VAL A 288 -11.00 36.62 7.51
CA VAL A 288 -10.24 36.15 6.33
C VAL A 288 -11.02 36.40 5.03
N MET A 289 -12.34 36.17 5.02
CA MET A 289 -13.19 36.48 3.88
C MET A 289 -13.31 37.99 3.61
N GLY A 290 -13.32 38.81 4.66
CA GLY A 290 -13.24 40.27 4.55
C GLY A 290 -11.93 40.73 3.91
N GLY A 291 -10.79 40.22 4.40
CA GLY A 291 -9.47 40.51 3.82
C GLY A 291 -9.34 40.04 2.35
N ALA A 292 -9.91 38.88 2.01
CA ALA A 292 -9.95 38.40 0.63
C ALA A 292 -10.81 39.31 -0.27
N ARG A 293 -11.92 39.84 0.25
CA ARG A 293 -12.77 40.79 -0.48
C ARG A 293 -12.06 42.11 -0.74
N ASP A 294 -11.30 42.61 0.24
CA ASP A 294 -10.53 43.85 0.09
C ASP A 294 -9.35 43.67 -0.88
N MET A 295 -8.69 42.51 -0.86
CA MET A 295 -7.67 42.16 -1.85
C MET A 295 -8.25 42.05 -3.27
N LEU A 296 -9.45 41.47 -3.42
CA LEU A 296 -10.15 41.40 -4.71
C LEU A 296 -10.57 42.80 -5.18
N ALA A 297 -11.02 43.68 -4.28
CA ALA A 297 -11.35 45.07 -4.62
C ALA A 297 -10.11 45.88 -5.04
N ALA A 298 -8.98 45.69 -4.36
CA ALA A 298 -7.70 46.30 -4.73
C ALA A 298 -7.19 45.77 -6.08
N ALA A 299 -7.29 44.46 -6.32
CA ALA A 299 -6.92 43.83 -7.59
C ALA A 299 -7.81 44.33 -8.75
N GLN A 300 -9.12 44.48 -8.52
CA GLN A 300 -10.03 45.04 -9.53
C GLN A 300 -9.75 46.51 -9.82
N LYS A 301 -9.39 47.32 -8.81
CA LYS A 301 -8.93 48.71 -9.03
C LYS A 301 -7.65 48.74 -9.84
N ALA A 302 -6.65 47.93 -9.47
CA ALA A 302 -5.39 47.83 -10.21
C ALA A 302 -5.58 47.35 -11.66
N THR A 303 -6.55 46.46 -11.91
CA THR A 303 -6.87 45.99 -13.27
C THR A 303 -7.60 47.07 -14.09
N ARG A 304 -8.40 47.93 -13.44
CA ARG A 304 -9.05 49.08 -14.11
C ARG A 304 -8.09 50.24 -14.38
N GLU A 305 -7.06 50.40 -13.55
CA GLU A 305 -6.00 51.40 -13.69
C GLU A 305 -4.84 50.91 -14.58
N ASP A 306 -4.90 49.67 -15.07
CA ASP A 306 -3.88 49.10 -15.97
C ASP A 306 -3.87 49.88 -17.30
N PRO A 307 -2.77 50.56 -17.64
CA PRO A 307 -2.69 51.43 -18.81
C PRO A 307 -2.96 50.69 -20.12
N VAL A 308 -2.63 49.40 -20.20
CA VAL A 308 -2.90 48.58 -21.39
C VAL A 308 -4.40 48.36 -21.58
N LEU A 309 -5.15 48.14 -20.50
CA LEU A 309 -6.59 47.92 -20.56
C LEU A 309 -7.35 49.22 -20.90
N VAL A 310 -6.89 50.36 -20.41
CA VAL A 310 -7.43 51.69 -20.71
C VAL A 310 -7.15 52.08 -22.17
N GLU A 311 -5.96 51.80 -22.70
CA GLU A 311 -5.63 52.01 -24.11
C GLU A 311 -6.48 51.13 -25.05
N HIS A 312 -6.77 49.89 -24.64
CA HIS A 312 -7.67 48.99 -25.37
C HIS A 312 -9.14 49.45 -25.33
N GLN A 313 -9.64 49.92 -24.18
CA GLN A 313 -11.00 50.47 -24.07
C GLN A 313 -11.17 51.80 -24.83
N ALA A 314 -10.13 52.64 -24.84
CA ALA A 314 -10.10 53.88 -25.64
C ALA A 314 -10.07 53.60 -27.16
N ARG A 315 -9.44 52.51 -27.59
CA ARG A 315 -9.47 52.04 -28.99
C ARG A 315 -10.80 51.41 -29.40
N GLU A 316 -11.51 50.76 -28.48
CA GLU A 316 -12.80 50.08 -28.76
C GLU A 316 -14.05 50.97 -28.58
N GLY A 317 -13.90 52.25 -28.22
CA GLY A 317 -14.99 53.24 -28.31
C GLY A 317 -16.21 52.91 -27.44
N LYS A 318 -16.00 52.43 -26.22
CA LYS A 318 -17.07 52.30 -25.21
C LYS A 318 -16.85 53.34 -24.11
N SER A 319 -17.50 54.48 -24.26
CA SER A 319 -17.85 55.37 -23.14
C SER A 319 -19.04 54.80 -22.38
#